data_AF-A0A964Y0T6-F1
#
_entry.id   AF-A0A964Y0T6-F1
#
_cell.length_a   1.000
_cell.length_b   1.000
_cell.length_c   1.000
_cell.angle_alpha   90.00
_cell.angle_beta   90.00
_cell.angle_gamma   90.00
#
_symmetry.space_group_name_H-M   'P 1'
#
loop_
_entity.id
_entity.type
_entity.pdbx_description
1 polymer ?
#
loop_
_entity_poly.entity_id
_entity_poly.type
_entity_poly.pdbx_seq_one_letter_code
_entity_poly.pdbx_strand_id
1 'polypeptide(L)'
;MPDIKLALGALQEEVRLLKENFQSLNSKYTENLIALKQLTLTSSEAATRAANAADKAAKSASFCAETAKLAANSDIVNAAESAALAANESAEAAMEAAAAAAAAAAAAAISLAQHAEDASTQASATAAYATQMATESAAHAIKMSHAASEFAKRARDRNNSKK
;
A
#
# COMPACT_ATOMS: atom_id res chain seq x y z
N MET A 1 -65.13 -23.68 6.77
CA MET A 1 -64.35 -23.28 7.96
C MET A 1 -63.08 -24.13 8.25
N PRO A 2 -62.85 -25.35 7.72
CA PRO A 2 -61.56 -26.04 7.92
C PRO A 2 -60.42 -25.48 7.04
N ASP A 3 -60.72 -25.05 5.81
CA ASP A 3 -59.70 -24.53 4.87
C ASP A 3 -59.05 -23.23 5.34
N ILE A 4 -59.82 -22.36 6.02
CA ILE A 4 -59.31 -21.11 6.61
C ILE A 4 -58.32 -21.38 7.73
N LYS A 5 -58.54 -22.42 8.56
CA LYS A 5 -57.61 -22.79 9.63
C LYS A 5 -56.30 -23.36 9.07
N LEU A 6 -56.39 -24.15 8.00
CA LEU A 6 -55.22 -24.65 7.27
C LEU A 6 -54.41 -23.52 6.65
N ALA A 7 -55.07 -22.58 5.95
CA ALA A 7 -54.41 -21.42 5.37
C ALA A 7 -53.76 -20.51 6.43
N LEU A 8 -54.42 -20.30 7.57
CA LEU A 8 -53.85 -19.54 8.68
C LEU A 8 -52.64 -20.23 9.29
N GLY A 9 -52.68 -21.56 9.45
CA GLY A 9 -51.54 -22.34 9.95
C GLY A 9 -50.33 -22.30 9.00
N ALA A 10 -50.56 -22.41 7.69
CA ALA A 10 -49.51 -22.28 6.69
C ALA A 10 -48.88 -20.87 6.72
N LEU A 11 -49.71 -19.82 6.80
CA LEU A 11 -49.22 -18.44 6.90
C LEU A 11 -48.43 -18.19 8.20
N GLN A 12 -48.88 -18.75 9.33
CA GLN A 12 -48.16 -18.65 10.60
C GLN A 12 -46.77 -19.30 10.51
N GLU A 13 -46.66 -20.43 9.81
CA GLU A 13 -45.40 -21.13 9.60
C GLU A 13 -44.47 -20.35 8.66
N GLU A 14 -44.99 -19.80 7.56
CA GLU A 14 -44.21 -18.93 6.67
C GLU A 14 -43.69 -17.69 7.40
N VAL A 15 -44.51 -17.07 8.26
CA VAL A 15 -44.10 -15.93 9.08
C VAL A 15 -43.03 -16.33 10.09
N ARG A 16 -43.12 -17.54 10.67
CA ARG A 16 -42.10 -18.08 11.58
C ARG A 16 -40.76 -18.25 10.85
N LEU A 17 -40.77 -18.91 9.69
CA LEU A 17 -39.60 -19.13 8.85
C LEU A 17 -39.00 -17.80 8.37
N LEU A 18 -39.84 -16.84 7.99
CA LEU A 18 -39.38 -15.52 7.57
C LEU A 18 -38.66 -14.79 8.72
N LYS A 19 -39.17 -14.86 9.94
CA LYS A 19 -38.51 -14.27 11.12
C LYS A 19 -37.17 -14.93 11.42
N GLU A 20 -37.11 -16.26 11.36
CA GLU A 20 -35.87 -17.02 11.58
C GLU A 20 -34.82 -16.69 10.50
N ASN A 21 -35.23 -16.65 9.24
CA ASN A 21 -34.36 -16.28 8.12
C ASN A 21 -33.87 -14.83 8.25
N PHE A 22 -34.75 -13.91 8.62
CA PHE A 22 -34.39 -12.51 8.84
C PHE A 22 -33.38 -12.36 10.00
N GLN A 23 -33.59 -13.05 11.12
CA GLN A 23 -32.64 -13.04 12.23
C GLN A 23 -31.28 -13.61 11.83
N SER A 24 -31.27 -14.73 11.10
CA SER A 24 -30.03 -15.33 10.59
C SER A 24 -29.29 -14.39 9.63
N LEU A 25 -30.02 -13.78 8.70
CA LEU A 25 -29.45 -12.81 7.74
C LEU A 25 -28.88 -11.59 8.46
N ASN A 26 -29.61 -11.04 9.42
CA ASN A 26 -29.18 -9.87 10.19
C ASN A 26 -27.92 -10.16 11.04
N SER A 27 -27.82 -11.36 11.62
CA SER A 27 -26.61 -11.81 12.34
C SER A 27 -25.40 -11.83 11.41
N LYS A 28 -25.52 -12.50 10.26
CA LYS A 28 -24.44 -12.61 9.26
C LYS A 28 -24.04 -11.24 8.70
N TYR A 29 -25.02 -10.37 8.44
CA TYR A 29 -24.77 -9.01 7.98
C TYR A 29 -23.94 -8.24 9.00
N THR A 30 -24.31 -8.31 10.28
CA THR A 30 -23.58 -7.64 11.37
C THR A 30 -22.16 -8.17 11.52
N GLU A 31 -21.96 -9.49 11.43
CA GLU A 31 -20.63 -10.11 11.47
C GLU A 31 -19.74 -9.66 10.29
N ASN A 32 -20.28 -9.68 9.07
CA ASN A 32 -19.56 -9.21 7.88
C ASN A 32 -19.16 -7.74 7.99
N LEU A 33 -20.04 -6.92 8.57
CA LEU A 33 -19.80 -5.50 8.78
C LEU A 33 -18.62 -5.24 9.73
N ILE A 34 -18.56 -5.99 10.82
CA ILE A 34 -17.42 -5.95 11.76
C ILE A 34 -16.13 -6.38 11.05
N ALA A 35 -16.19 -7.47 10.26
CA ALA A 35 -15.03 -7.97 9.53
C ALA A 35 -14.52 -6.95 8.48
N LEU A 36 -15.41 -6.33 7.71
CA LEU A 36 -15.07 -5.28 6.74
C LEU A 36 -14.42 -4.08 7.42
N LYS A 37 -14.96 -3.64 8.57
CA LYS A 37 -14.37 -2.55 9.35
C LYS A 37 -12.94 -2.87 9.80
N GLN A 38 -12.72 -4.07 10.33
CA GLN A 38 -11.40 -4.51 10.75
C GLN A 38 -10.43 -4.59 9.56
N LEU A 39 -10.92 -5.09 8.41
CA LEU A 39 -10.13 -5.15 7.18
C LEU A 39 -9.74 -3.75 6.68
N THR A 40 -10.66 -2.78 6.70
CA THR A 40 -10.34 -1.39 6.31
C THR A 40 -9.27 -0.79 7.20
N LEU A 41 -9.40 -0.94 8.51
CA LEU A 41 -8.44 -0.42 9.49
C LEU A 41 -7.06 -1.03 9.29
N THR A 42 -6.98 -2.36 9.24
CA THR A 42 -5.72 -3.09 9.06
C THR A 42 -5.07 -2.80 7.70
N SER A 43 -5.87 -2.66 6.64
CA SER A 43 -5.37 -2.28 5.31
C SER A 43 -4.83 -0.84 5.29
N SER A 44 -5.49 0.10 5.96
CA SER A 44 -4.98 1.47 6.10
C SER A 44 -3.66 1.52 6.87
N GLU A 45 -3.54 0.76 7.96
CA GLU A 45 -2.28 0.63 8.69
C GLU A 45 -1.18 -0.01 7.84
N ALA A 46 -1.50 -1.04 7.07
CA ALA A 46 -0.56 -1.69 6.17
C ALA A 46 -0.06 -0.70 5.09
N ALA A 47 -0.96 0.09 4.50
CA ALA A 47 -0.61 1.14 3.55
C ALA A 47 0.33 2.18 4.17
N THR A 48 0.05 2.60 5.40
CA THR A 48 0.88 3.56 6.15
C THR A 48 2.27 3.00 6.44
N ARG A 49 2.36 1.73 6.86
CA ARG A 49 3.65 1.06 7.11
C ARG A 49 4.47 0.92 5.82
N ALA A 50 3.82 0.56 4.71
CA ALA A 50 4.45 0.45 3.41
C ALA A 50 4.96 1.82 2.91
N ALA A 51 4.18 2.89 3.09
CA ALA A 51 4.62 4.25 2.79
C ALA A 51 5.88 4.66 3.57
N ASN A 52 5.91 4.35 4.87
CA ASN A 52 7.10 4.60 5.69
C ASN A 52 8.33 3.79 5.23
N ALA A 53 8.12 2.57 4.73
CA ALA A 53 9.20 1.77 4.15
C ALA A 53 9.72 2.41 2.85
N ALA A 54 8.82 2.89 1.98
CA ALA A 54 9.18 3.60 0.75
C ALA A 54 9.98 4.88 1.06
N ASP A 55 9.58 5.67 2.06
CA ASP A 55 10.29 6.88 2.48
C ASP A 55 11.71 6.57 3.00
N LYS A 56 11.86 5.52 3.81
CA LYS A 56 13.19 5.08 4.29
C LYS A 56 14.08 4.61 3.14
N ALA A 57 13.53 3.87 2.19
CA ALA A 57 14.24 3.42 1.00
C ALA A 57 14.65 4.62 0.11
N ALA A 58 13.79 5.62 -0.04
CA ALA A 58 14.11 6.86 -0.76
C ALA A 58 15.24 7.67 -0.09
N LYS A 59 15.25 7.74 1.25
CA LYS A 59 16.36 8.34 2.01
C LYS A 59 17.66 7.58 1.81
N SER A 60 17.62 6.25 1.86
CA SER A 60 18.76 5.38 1.55
C SER A 60 19.31 5.67 0.14
N ALA A 61 18.45 5.70 -0.88
CA ALA A 61 18.85 6.04 -2.25
C ALA A 61 19.52 7.43 -2.35
N SER A 62 19.06 8.40 -1.55
CA SER A 62 19.63 9.75 -1.51
C SER A 62 21.04 9.75 -0.92
N PHE A 63 21.26 9.04 0.19
CA PHE A 63 22.59 8.90 0.79
C PHE A 63 23.56 8.15 -0.14
N CYS A 64 23.07 7.12 -0.83
CA CYS A 64 23.85 6.41 -1.84
C CYS A 64 24.22 7.33 -3.01
N ALA A 65 23.30 8.18 -3.49
CA ALA A 65 23.59 9.14 -4.55
C ALA A 65 24.63 10.19 -4.13
N GLU A 66 24.55 10.69 -2.90
CA GLU A 66 25.56 11.60 -2.35
C GLU A 66 26.92 10.90 -2.20
N THR A 67 26.93 9.67 -1.72
CA THR A 67 28.15 8.85 -1.62
C THR A 67 28.78 8.63 -2.99
N ALA A 68 27.96 8.32 -4.01
CA ALA A 68 28.43 8.17 -5.39
C ALA A 68 29.03 9.47 -5.93
N LYS A 69 28.43 10.62 -5.63
CA LYS A 69 28.96 11.95 -5.98
C LYS A 69 30.31 12.22 -5.32
N LEU A 70 30.44 11.99 -4.02
CA LEU A 70 31.67 12.22 -3.26
C LEU A 70 32.81 11.29 -3.73
N ALA A 71 32.49 10.01 -3.96
CA ALA A 71 33.43 9.04 -4.50
C ALA A 71 33.88 9.40 -5.91
N ALA A 72 32.96 9.83 -6.78
CA ALA A 72 33.27 10.29 -8.13
C ALA A 72 34.19 11.52 -8.14
N ASN A 73 33.99 12.46 -7.21
CA ASN A 73 34.86 13.64 -7.09
C ASN A 73 36.25 13.30 -6.55
N SER A 74 36.37 12.22 -5.77
CA SER A 74 37.64 11.70 -5.24
C SER A 74 38.30 10.67 -6.18
N ASP A 75 37.77 10.47 -7.39
CA ASP A 75 38.22 9.47 -8.36
C ASP A 75 38.21 8.01 -7.85
N ILE A 76 37.38 7.70 -6.85
CA ILE A 76 37.22 6.34 -6.29
C ILE A 76 36.09 5.61 -7.04
N VAL A 77 36.39 5.12 -8.25
CA VAL A 77 35.39 4.54 -9.17
C VAL A 77 34.60 3.39 -8.55
N ASN A 78 35.28 2.42 -7.92
CA ASN A 78 34.60 1.25 -7.34
C ASN A 78 33.57 1.66 -6.28
N ALA A 79 33.89 2.64 -5.44
CA ALA A 79 32.95 3.13 -4.42
C ALA A 79 31.76 3.86 -5.05
N ALA A 80 31.98 4.62 -6.12
CA ALA A 80 30.91 5.28 -6.85
C ALA A 80 29.97 4.27 -7.53
N GLU A 81 30.51 3.20 -8.12
CA GLU A 81 29.72 2.13 -8.73
C GLU A 81 28.94 1.33 -7.70
N SER A 82 29.55 0.94 -6.57
CA SER A 82 28.83 0.26 -5.48
C SER A 82 27.72 1.11 -4.88
N ALA A 83 27.96 2.41 -4.70
CA ALA A 83 26.94 3.34 -4.22
C ALA A 83 25.80 3.51 -5.23
N ALA A 84 26.08 3.54 -6.53
CA ALA A 84 25.05 3.58 -7.56
C ALA A 84 24.18 2.31 -7.58
N LEU A 85 24.79 1.13 -7.43
CA LEU A 85 24.05 -0.14 -7.32
C LEU A 85 23.14 -0.15 -6.08
N ALA A 86 23.66 0.26 -4.92
CA ALA A 86 22.87 0.35 -3.68
C ALA A 86 21.71 1.37 -3.79
N ALA A 87 21.92 2.48 -4.51
CA ALA A 87 20.86 3.44 -4.79
C ALA A 87 19.77 2.83 -5.67
N ASN A 88 20.14 1.99 -6.64
CA ASN A 88 19.19 1.31 -7.52
C ASN A 88 18.36 0.26 -6.77
N GLU A 89 19.00 -0.59 -5.97
CA GLU A 89 18.28 -1.55 -5.11
C GLU A 89 17.33 -0.84 -4.13
N SER A 90 17.77 0.29 -3.56
CA SER A 90 16.92 1.11 -2.69
C SER A 90 15.73 1.70 -3.45
N ALA A 91 15.90 2.10 -4.72
CA ALA A 91 14.80 2.59 -5.55
C ALA A 91 13.79 1.48 -5.89
N GLU A 92 14.27 0.27 -6.21
CA GLU A 92 13.42 -0.91 -6.44
C GLU A 92 12.61 -1.26 -5.18
N ALA A 93 13.25 -1.27 -4.00
CA ALA A 93 12.57 -1.49 -2.74
C ALA A 93 11.50 -0.41 -2.44
N ALA A 94 11.79 0.86 -2.76
CA ALA A 94 10.82 1.94 -2.63
C ALA A 94 9.61 1.76 -3.55
N MET A 95 9.83 1.28 -4.79
CA MET A 95 8.75 0.98 -5.74
C MET A 95 7.88 -0.18 -5.28
N GLU A 96 8.48 -1.26 -4.79
CA GLU A 96 7.74 -2.41 -4.28
C GLU A 96 6.90 -2.03 -3.05
N ALA A 97 7.47 -1.23 -2.14
CA ALA A 97 6.74 -0.67 -1.01
C ALA A 97 5.57 0.24 -1.45
N ALA A 98 5.75 1.07 -2.49
CA ALA A 98 4.67 1.88 -3.04
C ALA A 98 3.55 1.04 -3.66
N ALA A 99 3.90 -0.05 -4.37
CA ALA A 99 2.93 -0.99 -4.90
C ALA A 99 2.14 -1.70 -3.79
N ALA A 100 2.82 -2.12 -2.71
CA ALA A 100 2.18 -2.70 -1.54
C ALA A 100 1.23 -1.70 -0.85
N ALA A 101 1.62 -0.43 -0.73
CA ALA A 101 0.77 0.62 -0.19
C ALA A 101 -0.51 0.81 -1.04
N ALA A 102 -0.36 0.85 -2.37
CA ALA A 102 -1.49 0.99 -3.29
C ALA A 102 -2.45 -0.20 -3.22
N ALA A 103 -1.93 -1.43 -3.14
CA ALA A 103 -2.76 -2.63 -2.99
C ALA A 103 -3.56 -2.61 -1.67
N ALA A 104 -2.92 -2.20 -0.58
CA ALA A 104 -3.58 -2.07 0.71
C ALA A 104 -4.63 -0.94 0.71
N ALA A 105 -4.36 0.20 0.08
CA ALA A 105 -5.33 1.27 -0.07
C ALA A 105 -6.53 0.86 -0.94
N ALA A 106 -6.30 0.08 -2.01
CA ALA A 106 -7.38 -0.49 -2.81
C ALA A 106 -8.28 -1.43 -1.98
N ALA A 107 -7.69 -2.27 -1.12
CA ALA A 107 -8.45 -3.12 -0.21
C ALA A 107 -9.31 -2.31 0.77
N ALA A 108 -8.75 -1.23 1.33
CA ALA A 108 -9.51 -0.30 2.19
C ALA A 108 -10.67 0.36 1.42
N ALA A 109 -10.43 0.82 0.18
CA ALA A 109 -11.45 1.47 -0.64
C ALA A 109 -12.59 0.53 -1.07
N ILE A 110 -12.28 -0.73 -1.40
CA ILE A 110 -13.30 -1.75 -1.73
C ILE A 110 -14.20 -2.00 -0.52
N SER A 111 -13.59 -2.13 0.67
CA SER A 111 -14.34 -2.32 1.92
C SER A 111 -15.24 -1.12 2.23
N LEU A 112 -14.76 0.12 2.02
CA LEU A 112 -15.58 1.33 2.13
C LEU A 112 -16.75 1.36 1.13
N ALA A 113 -16.51 0.99 -0.13
CA ALA A 113 -17.57 0.98 -1.15
C ALA A 113 -18.70 0.00 -0.82
N GLN A 114 -18.36 -1.11 -0.15
CA GLN A 114 -19.33 -2.07 0.36
C GLN A 114 -19.99 -1.62 1.67
N HIS A 115 -19.35 -0.70 2.41
CA HIS A 115 -19.78 -0.29 3.73
C HIS A 115 -19.32 1.14 4.12
N ALA A 116 -20.23 2.11 3.97
CA ALA A 116 -19.99 3.53 4.24
C ALA A 116 -20.25 3.89 5.73
N GLU A 117 -19.20 3.76 6.55
CA GLU A 117 -19.12 4.32 7.90
C GLU A 117 -18.06 5.44 7.97
N ASP A 118 -18.22 6.40 8.87
CA ASP A 118 -17.26 7.50 9.07
C ASP A 118 -15.83 7.01 9.34
N ALA A 119 -15.69 5.98 10.20
CA ALA A 119 -14.39 5.37 10.51
C ALA A 119 -13.76 4.70 9.27
N SER A 120 -14.58 4.08 8.41
CA SER A 120 -14.13 3.46 7.15
C SER A 120 -13.67 4.52 6.15
N THR A 121 -14.35 5.67 6.13
CA THR A 121 -14.00 6.83 5.28
C THR A 121 -12.66 7.43 5.68
N GLN A 122 -12.43 7.64 6.98
CA GLN A 122 -11.16 8.17 7.49
C GLN A 122 -9.99 7.21 7.23
N ALA A 123 -10.19 5.91 7.46
CA ALA A 123 -9.17 4.89 7.19
C ALA A 123 -8.82 4.83 5.69
N SER A 124 -9.81 4.87 4.81
CA SER A 124 -9.58 4.87 3.36
C SER A 124 -8.85 6.13 2.90
N ALA A 125 -9.22 7.31 3.44
CA ALA A 125 -8.52 8.55 3.15
C ALA A 125 -7.05 8.51 3.63
N THR A 126 -6.80 7.93 4.79
CA THR A 126 -5.44 7.74 5.33
C THR A 126 -4.63 6.80 4.43
N ALA A 127 -5.22 5.70 3.97
CA ALA A 127 -4.57 4.75 3.06
C ALA A 127 -4.25 5.38 1.70
N ALA A 128 -5.16 6.19 1.16
CA ALA A 128 -4.95 6.93 -0.09
C ALA A 128 -3.80 7.94 0.05
N TYR A 129 -3.78 8.71 1.14
CA TYR A 129 -2.69 9.64 1.43
C TYR A 129 -1.34 8.93 1.60
N ALA A 130 -1.32 7.80 2.33
CA ALA A 130 -0.13 6.97 2.47
C ALA A 130 0.38 6.47 1.12
N THR A 131 -0.52 6.07 0.22
CA THR A 131 -0.17 5.64 -1.14
C THR A 131 0.45 6.79 -1.93
N GLN A 132 -0.13 7.98 -1.87
CA GLN A 132 0.43 9.17 -2.51
C GLN A 132 1.87 9.41 -2.01
N MET A 133 2.08 9.47 -0.69
CA MET A 133 3.41 9.63 -0.11
C MET A 133 4.38 8.54 -0.59
N ALA A 134 3.96 7.27 -0.59
CA ALA A 134 4.80 6.17 -1.03
C ALA A 134 5.23 6.31 -2.50
N THR A 135 4.32 6.72 -3.38
CA THR A 135 4.62 6.95 -4.80
C THR A 135 5.55 8.14 -5.01
N GLU A 136 5.40 9.21 -4.23
CA GLU A 136 6.31 10.35 -4.26
C GLU A 136 7.72 9.96 -3.78
N SER A 137 7.81 9.19 -2.69
CA SER A 137 9.07 8.64 -2.19
C SER A 137 9.74 7.72 -3.22
N ALA A 138 8.98 6.83 -3.88
CA ALA A 138 9.50 5.97 -4.93
C ALA A 138 10.02 6.78 -6.13
N ALA A 139 9.26 7.79 -6.58
CA ALA A 139 9.70 8.69 -7.65
C ALA A 139 10.98 9.46 -7.27
N HIS A 140 11.09 9.89 -6.01
CA HIS A 140 12.31 10.50 -5.50
C HIS A 140 13.49 9.52 -5.50
N ALA A 141 13.29 8.29 -5.04
CA ALA A 141 14.31 7.24 -5.00
C ALA A 141 14.86 6.95 -6.42
N ILE A 142 13.98 6.85 -7.42
CA ILE A 142 14.35 6.66 -8.84
C ILE A 142 15.23 7.82 -9.33
N LYS A 143 14.82 9.07 -9.07
CA LYS A 143 15.63 10.25 -9.44
C LYS A 143 17.02 10.20 -8.83
N MET A 144 17.12 9.81 -7.56
CA MET A 144 18.41 9.69 -6.86
C MET A 144 19.25 8.53 -7.38
N SER A 145 18.65 7.37 -7.67
CA SER A 145 19.33 6.24 -8.33
C SER A 145 19.93 6.64 -9.69
N HIS A 146 19.17 7.37 -10.51
CA HIS A 146 19.69 7.90 -11.78
C HIS A 146 20.84 8.87 -11.56
N ALA A 147 20.74 9.79 -10.59
CA ALA A 147 21.83 10.70 -10.26
C ALA A 147 23.09 9.94 -9.82
N ALA A 148 22.94 8.93 -8.95
CA ALA A 148 24.03 8.07 -8.50
C ALA A 148 24.72 7.36 -9.67
N SER A 149 23.93 6.80 -10.59
CA SER A 149 24.41 6.15 -11.81
C SER A 149 25.20 7.10 -12.71
N GLU A 150 24.74 8.34 -12.88
CA GLU A 150 25.45 9.36 -13.65
C GLU A 150 26.78 9.76 -13.00
N PHE A 151 26.85 9.87 -11.67
CA PHE A 151 28.12 10.12 -10.97
C PHE A 151 29.10 8.97 -11.16
N ALA A 152 28.65 7.72 -11.05
CA ALA A 152 29.48 6.54 -11.27
C ALA A 152 30.04 6.48 -12.70
N LYS A 153 29.19 6.73 -13.72
CA LYS A 153 29.64 6.81 -15.12
C LYS A 153 30.71 7.87 -15.32
N ARG A 154 30.49 9.08 -14.81
CA ARG A 154 31.47 10.19 -14.90
C ARG A 154 32.80 9.84 -14.24
N ALA A 155 32.77 9.18 -13.09
CA ALA A 155 33.98 8.71 -12.41
C ALA A 155 34.76 7.72 -13.29
N ARG A 156 34.04 6.78 -13.91
CA ARG A 156 34.62 5.79 -14.83
C ARG A 156 35.22 6.42 -16.07
N ASP A 157 34.51 7.33 -16.72
CA ASP A 157 34.99 8.02 -17.94
C ASP A 157 36.24 8.84 -17.63
N ARG A 158 36.25 9.55 -16.50
CA ARG A 158 37.40 10.31 -16.04
C ARG A 158 38.59 9.41 -15.73
N ASN A 159 38.38 8.26 -15.10
CA ASN A 159 39.45 7.28 -14.84
C ASN A 159 40.01 6.69 -16.14
N ASN A 160 39.16 6.39 -17.13
CA ASN A 160 39.58 5.89 -18.43
C ASN A 160 40.38 6.93 -19.22
N SER A 161 40.06 8.22 -19.10
CA SER A 161 40.82 9.31 -19.75
C SER A 161 42.22 9.54 -19.16
N LYS A 162 42.50 8.98 -17.97
CA LYS A 162 43.81 9.07 -17.30
C LYS A 162 44.74 7.89 -17.61
N LYS A 163 44.22 6.84 -18.26
CA LYS A 163 45.00 5.67 -18.70
C LYS A 163 45.47 5.85 -20.14
#